data_AF-A0A093IUC2-F1
#
_entry.id   AF-A0A093IUC2-F1
#
_cell.length_a   1.000
_cell.length_b   1.000
_cell.length_c   1.000
_cell.angle_alpha   90.00
_cell.angle_beta   90.00
_cell.angle_gamma   90.00
#
_symmetry.space_group_name_H-M   'P 1'
#
loop_
_entity.id
_entity.type
_entity.pdbx_description
1 polymer ?
#
loop_
_entity_poly.entity_id
_entity_poly.type
_entity_poly.pdbx_seq_one_letter_code
_entity_poly.pdbx_strand_id
1 'polypeptide(L)'
;MLPTLPERKMVFKGLVTKKEDMNKLILTPLVHYPLPGGSALITFEKAEVAQRIIEMKEHVVELSYGEELEDLDQCRVRVQAAPVDVLLPSSLEVRLTRNSRSILVSDLPSLGIPEEALLDKLELFFSKTKNGGAEVESRKFLDDTGQVQLTFAQDGVAELLTQRGHIQVLIGKGKYELKISPCMSGDIANLQLQPSRCPRTVLLSGIPDVLGEEPM
;
A
#
# COMPACT_ATOMS: atom_id res chain seq x y z
N MET A 1 3.55 27.84 -16.22
CA MET A 1 4.47 26.73 -16.49
C MET A 1 4.01 25.55 -15.63
N LEU A 2 3.46 24.49 -16.23
CA LEU A 2 2.98 23.33 -15.48
C LEU A 2 4.19 22.62 -14.83
N PRO A 3 4.19 22.33 -13.52
CA PRO A 3 5.25 21.53 -12.91
C PRO A 3 5.23 20.14 -13.55
N THR A 4 6.31 19.82 -14.25
CA THR A 4 6.48 18.57 -14.99
C THR A 4 6.43 17.40 -14.02
N LEU A 5 5.30 16.70 -13.96
CA LEU A 5 5.18 15.44 -13.22
C LEU A 5 6.06 14.38 -13.91
N PRO A 6 6.59 13.40 -13.16
CA PRO A 6 7.27 12.25 -13.77
C PRO A 6 6.33 11.56 -14.75
N GLU A 7 6.73 11.47 -16.01
CA GLU A 7 5.95 10.75 -17.02
C GLU A 7 6.32 9.26 -16.98
N ARG A 8 5.30 8.41 -16.79
CA ARG A 8 5.44 6.95 -16.92
C ARG A 8 4.93 6.55 -18.30
N LYS A 9 5.72 5.81 -19.07
CA LYS A 9 5.26 5.23 -20.34
C LYS A 9 4.16 4.20 -20.05
N MET A 10 2.93 4.54 -20.40
CA MET A 10 1.77 3.65 -20.27
C MET A 10 1.47 3.03 -21.64
N VAL A 11 1.46 1.69 -21.71
CA VAL A 11 0.98 0.97 -22.90
C VAL A 11 -0.47 0.60 -22.66
N PHE A 12 -1.38 1.29 -23.34
CA PHE A 12 -2.81 1.03 -23.24
C PHE A 12 -3.16 -0.25 -24.02
N LYS A 13 -3.32 -1.38 -23.32
CA LYS A 13 -3.89 -2.62 -23.87
C LYS A 13 -5.40 -2.57 -23.65
N GLY A 14 -6.12 -1.91 -24.55
CA GLY A 14 -7.53 -1.56 -24.38
C GLY A 14 -8.47 -2.76 -24.28
N LEU A 15 -9.14 -2.89 -23.13
CA LEU A 15 -10.49 -3.43 -23.01
C LEU A 15 -11.35 -2.27 -22.50
N VAL A 16 -12.28 -1.79 -23.33
CA VAL A 16 -13.15 -0.66 -23.00
C VAL A 16 -14.36 -1.17 -22.23
N THR A 17 -14.25 -1.22 -20.90
CA THR A 17 -15.42 -1.25 -20.02
C THR A 17 -15.80 0.19 -19.65
N LYS A 18 -17.12 0.39 -19.47
CA LYS A 18 -17.76 1.71 -19.31
C LYS A 18 -17.05 2.58 -18.28
N LYS A 19 -16.94 3.89 -18.56
CA LYS A 19 -16.34 4.94 -17.72
C LYS A 19 -16.68 4.78 -16.23
N GLU A 20 -15.84 4.09 -15.50
CA GLU A 20 -15.66 4.30 -14.07
C GLU A 20 -14.54 5.33 -13.92
N ASP A 21 -14.73 6.30 -13.01
CA ASP A 21 -13.75 7.35 -12.72
C ASP A 21 -12.35 6.75 -12.51
N MET A 22 -11.50 6.82 -13.53
CA MET A 22 -10.15 6.26 -13.55
C MET A 22 -9.17 6.94 -12.57
N ASN A 23 -9.66 7.86 -11.73
CA ASN A 23 -8.90 8.62 -10.74
C ASN A 23 -9.30 8.27 -9.30
N LYS A 24 -9.90 7.10 -9.05
CA LYS A 24 -10.18 6.66 -7.68
C LYS A 24 -8.95 5.91 -7.15
N LEU A 25 -8.29 6.51 -6.14
CA LEU A 25 -7.32 5.80 -5.31
C LEU A 25 -8.07 4.64 -4.62
N ILE A 26 -7.70 3.41 -4.94
CA ILE A 26 -8.25 2.21 -4.28
C ILE A 26 -7.35 1.89 -3.10
N LEU A 27 -7.90 2.04 -1.90
CA LEU A 27 -7.27 1.63 -0.66
C LEU A 27 -7.86 0.29 -0.23
N THR A 28 -7.00 -0.72 -0.05
CA THR A 28 -7.38 -2.01 0.52
C THR A 28 -6.90 -2.06 1.97
N PRO A 29 -7.73 -1.70 2.96
CA PRO A 29 -7.31 -1.69 4.36
C PRO A 29 -7.13 -3.13 4.88
N LEU A 30 -5.97 -3.41 5.48
CA LEU A 30 -5.73 -4.62 6.26
C LEU A 30 -5.94 -4.27 7.74
N VAL A 31 -7.13 -4.54 8.26
CA VAL A 31 -7.50 -4.21 9.64
C VAL A 31 -7.23 -5.42 10.55
N HIS A 32 -6.43 -5.21 11.59
CA HIS A 32 -6.28 -6.18 12.68
C HIS A 32 -7.23 -5.82 13.81
N TYR A 33 -8.12 -6.74 14.16
CA TYR A 33 -9.09 -6.55 15.23
C TYR A 33 -8.62 -7.31 16.49
N PRO A 34 -8.31 -6.61 17.60
CA PRO A 34 -7.89 -7.27 18.83
C PRO A 34 -9.08 -8.01 19.46
N LEU A 35 -8.97 -9.34 19.59
CA LEU A 35 -10.00 -10.15 20.22
C LEU A 35 -9.63 -10.44 21.68
N PRO A 36 -10.49 -10.07 22.64
CA PRO A 36 -10.30 -10.46 24.03
C PRO A 36 -10.48 -11.98 24.17
N GLY A 37 -9.81 -12.57 25.17
CA GLY A 37 -10.01 -13.98 25.53
C GLY A 37 -11.48 -14.28 25.82
N GLY A 38 -11.90 -15.52 25.54
CA GLY A 38 -13.31 -15.92 25.69
C GLY A 38 -14.27 -15.21 24.73
N SER A 39 -13.77 -14.75 23.58
CA SER A 39 -14.58 -14.12 22.53
C SER A 39 -14.25 -14.66 21.14
N ALA A 40 -15.22 -14.58 20.23
CA ALA A 40 -15.09 -15.01 18.85
C ALA A 40 -15.80 -14.04 17.89
N LEU A 41 -15.30 -13.93 16.66
CA LEU A 41 -15.99 -13.26 15.57
C LEU A 41 -16.65 -14.28 14.67
N ILE A 42 -17.95 -14.11 14.46
CA ILE A 42 -18.70 -14.94 13.51
C ILE A 42 -19.18 -14.05 12.38
N THR A 43 -18.80 -14.39 11.15
CA THR A 43 -19.27 -13.72 9.95
C THR A 43 -20.34 -14.55 9.28
N PHE A 44 -21.52 -13.97 9.14
CA PHE A 44 -22.67 -14.59 8.48
C PHE A 44 -22.69 -14.23 7.00
N GLU A 45 -23.30 -15.10 6.18
CA GLU A 45 -23.48 -14.82 4.76
C GLU A 45 -24.38 -13.59 4.53
N LYS A 46 -25.46 -13.51 5.32
CA LYS A 46 -26.52 -12.50 5.23
C LYS A 46 -26.48 -11.53 6.43
N ALA A 47 -26.53 -10.24 6.15
CA ALA A 47 -26.47 -9.19 7.19
C ALA A 47 -27.67 -9.21 8.13
N GLU A 48 -28.84 -9.59 7.62
CA GLU A 48 -30.08 -9.66 8.38
C GLU A 48 -30.02 -10.73 9.47
N VAL A 49 -29.24 -11.79 9.27
CA VAL A 49 -29.01 -12.84 10.28
C VAL A 49 -28.16 -12.28 11.42
N ALA A 50 -27.03 -11.64 11.09
CA ALA A 50 -26.15 -11.02 12.07
C ALA A 50 -26.90 -9.97 12.91
N GLN A 51 -27.71 -9.14 12.25
CA GLN A 51 -28.50 -8.10 12.93
C GLN A 51 -29.50 -8.68 13.93
N ARG A 52 -30.25 -9.74 13.57
CA ARG A 52 -31.17 -10.41 14.50
C ARG A 52 -30.46 -10.98 15.72
N ILE A 53 -29.28 -11.56 15.52
CA ILE A 53 -28.47 -12.13 16.61
C ILE A 53 -28.00 -11.03 17.57
N ILE A 54 -27.57 -9.89 17.02
CA ILE A 54 -27.18 -8.71 17.82
C ILE A 54 -28.38 -8.15 18.60
N GLU A 55 -29.56 -8.06 17.99
CA GLU A 55 -30.78 -7.55 18.63
C GLU A 55 -31.24 -8.41 19.81
N MET A 56 -31.06 -9.74 19.72
CA MET A 56 -31.36 -10.67 20.81
C MET A 56 -30.40 -10.54 22.00
N LYS A 57 -29.19 -9.99 21.80
CA LYS A 57 -28.10 -9.73 22.78
C LYS A 57 -27.55 -10.95 23.50
N GLU A 58 -28.37 -11.85 24.01
CA GLU A 58 -27.94 -13.01 24.78
C GLU A 58 -28.45 -14.30 24.13
N HIS A 59 -27.56 -15.28 24.04
CA HIS A 59 -27.82 -16.58 23.43
C HIS A 59 -27.37 -17.68 24.38
N VAL A 60 -28.19 -18.71 24.51
CA VAL A 60 -27.85 -19.92 25.27
C VAL A 60 -27.51 -21.00 24.26
N VAL A 61 -26.25 -21.42 24.25
CA VAL A 61 -25.74 -22.50 23.40
C VAL A 61 -25.67 -23.77 24.23
N GLU A 62 -26.31 -24.82 23.74
CA GLU A 62 -26.24 -26.16 24.33
C GLU A 62 -25.07 -26.91 23.69
N LEU A 63 -24.14 -27.39 24.53
CA LEU A 63 -22.89 -28.05 24.14
C LEU A 63 -22.90 -29.55 24.43
N SER A 64 -24.00 -30.10 24.95
CA SER A 64 -24.19 -31.53 25.21
C SER A 64 -24.09 -32.35 23.92
N TYR A 65 -23.43 -33.50 23.99
CA TYR A 65 -23.28 -34.45 22.89
C TYR A 65 -23.81 -35.83 23.34
N GLY A 66 -24.84 -36.37 22.66
CA GLY A 66 -25.43 -37.68 22.95
C GLY A 66 -26.95 -37.64 23.21
N GLU A 67 -27.67 -38.68 22.80
CA GLU A 67 -29.15 -38.78 22.92
C GLU A 67 -29.62 -39.25 24.32
N GLU A 68 -28.71 -39.74 25.15
CA GLU A 68 -28.97 -40.22 26.51
C GLU A 68 -28.04 -39.48 27.49
N LEU A 69 -28.52 -38.36 28.05
CA LEU A 69 -27.77 -37.56 29.02
C LEU A 69 -28.59 -37.42 30.30
N GLU A 70 -27.97 -37.71 31.44
CA GLU A 70 -28.52 -37.35 32.75
C GLU A 70 -28.45 -35.82 32.92
N ASP A 71 -29.29 -35.21 33.77
CA ASP A 71 -29.36 -33.73 33.94
C ASP A 71 -28.00 -33.07 34.27
N LEU A 72 -27.04 -33.85 34.77
CA LEU A 72 -25.68 -33.43 35.11
C LEU A 72 -24.77 -33.20 33.88
N ASP A 73 -25.12 -33.74 32.71
CA ASP A 73 -24.30 -33.65 31.49
C ASP A 73 -24.78 -32.56 30.51
N GLN A 74 -25.85 -31.84 30.84
CA GLN A 74 -26.35 -30.70 30.05
C GLN A 74 -25.44 -29.47 30.20
N CYS A 75 -24.40 -29.39 29.39
CA CYS A 75 -23.54 -28.21 29.33
C CYS A 75 -24.21 -27.09 28.51
N ARG A 76 -24.60 -26.00 29.20
CA ARG A 76 -25.20 -24.81 28.55
C ARG A 76 -24.31 -23.60 28.79
N VAL A 77 -23.96 -22.90 27.73
CA VAL A 77 -23.12 -21.69 27.79
C VAL A 77 -23.95 -20.47 27.38
N ARG A 78 -23.88 -19.42 28.19
CA ARG A 78 -24.50 -18.12 27.90
C ARG A 78 -23.46 -17.23 27.24
N VAL A 79 -23.73 -16.83 25.99
CA VAL A 79 -22.88 -15.91 25.24
C VAL A 79 -23.62 -14.61 24.93
N GLN A 80 -22.88 -13.52 24.89
CA GLN A 80 -23.39 -12.21 24.53
C GLN A 80 -22.99 -11.86 23.11
N ALA A 81 -23.96 -11.43 22.31
CA ALA A 81 -23.79 -10.94 20.96
C ALA A 81 -23.71 -9.40 20.96
N ALA A 82 -22.60 -8.88 20.45
CA ALA A 82 -22.37 -7.46 20.27
C ALA A 82 -22.02 -7.17 18.80
N PRO A 83 -22.34 -5.96 18.31
CA PRO A 83 -21.99 -5.59 16.97
C PRO A 83 -20.50 -5.19 16.88
N VAL A 84 -19.91 -5.34 15.70
CA VAL A 84 -18.48 -5.08 15.46
C VAL A 84 -18.29 -3.80 14.68
N ASP A 85 -17.51 -2.88 15.23
CA ASP A 85 -17.08 -1.65 14.55
C ASP A 85 -15.58 -1.71 14.28
N VAL A 86 -15.19 -1.30 13.08
CA VAL A 86 -13.79 -1.15 12.67
C VAL A 86 -13.54 0.28 12.22
N LEU A 87 -12.34 0.81 12.49
CA LEU A 87 -11.94 2.11 11.97
C LEU A 87 -11.45 1.94 10.55
N LEU A 88 -12.16 2.52 9.58
CA LEU A 88 -11.79 2.51 8.18
C LEU A 88 -11.32 3.90 7.72
N PRO A 89 -10.36 3.97 6.78
CA PRO A 89 -10.01 5.22 6.11
C PRO A 89 -11.24 5.84 5.41
N SER A 90 -11.48 7.13 5.70
CA SER A 90 -12.56 7.93 5.10
C SER A 90 -12.02 9.04 4.19
N SER A 91 -10.85 9.60 4.51
CA SER A 91 -10.15 10.57 3.68
C SER A 91 -8.64 10.37 3.80
N LEU A 92 -7.92 10.55 2.69
CA LEU A 92 -6.47 10.46 2.61
C LEU A 92 -5.95 11.62 1.78
N GLU A 93 -5.06 12.43 2.37
CA GLU A 93 -4.33 13.47 1.68
C GLU A 93 -2.85 13.08 1.60
N VAL A 94 -2.34 13.01 0.37
CA VAL A 94 -0.92 12.76 0.12
C VAL A 94 -0.30 14.07 -0.37
N ARG A 95 0.69 14.56 0.36
CA ARG A 95 1.49 15.69 -0.06
C ARG A 95 2.65 15.19 -0.91
N LEU A 96 2.83 15.82 -2.06
CA LEU A 96 3.96 15.56 -2.95
C LEU A 96 4.94 16.71 -2.83
N THR A 97 6.19 16.39 -2.52
CA THR A 97 7.29 17.36 -2.45
C THR A 97 8.35 17.01 -3.48
N ARG A 98 8.88 18.03 -4.15
CA ARG A 98 10.00 17.85 -5.07
C ARG A 98 11.28 17.72 -4.26
N ASN A 99 12.09 16.71 -4.59
CA ASN A 99 13.41 16.56 -4.04
C ASN A 99 14.39 17.53 -4.75
N SER A 100 15.02 18.42 -4.00
CA SER A 100 16.00 19.41 -4.50
C SER A 100 17.34 18.81 -4.92
N ARG A 101 17.61 17.56 -4.53
CA ARG A 101 18.87 16.84 -4.76
C ARG A 101 18.73 15.65 -5.70
N SER A 102 17.52 15.16 -5.97
CA SER A 102 17.34 13.95 -6.78
C SER A 102 16.61 14.20 -8.09
N ILE A 103 17.08 13.55 -9.15
CA ILE A 103 16.44 13.52 -10.47
C ILE A 103 16.08 12.09 -10.86
N LEU A 104 15.08 11.97 -11.71
CA LEU A 104 14.74 10.73 -12.41
C LEU A 104 15.18 10.83 -13.87
N VAL A 105 15.99 9.87 -14.29
CA VAL A 105 16.46 9.71 -15.66
C VAL A 105 15.69 8.57 -16.31
N SER A 106 14.98 8.89 -17.39
CA SER A 106 14.18 7.94 -18.17
C SER A 106 14.65 7.89 -19.62
N ASP A 107 13.98 7.05 -20.43
CA ASP A 107 14.36 6.80 -21.83
C ASP A 107 15.76 6.21 -21.99
N LEU A 108 16.15 5.38 -21.02
CA LEU A 108 17.44 4.71 -21.02
C LEU A 108 17.56 3.75 -22.21
N PRO A 109 18.69 3.78 -22.94
CA PRO A 109 18.90 2.91 -24.08
C PRO A 109 19.13 1.46 -23.66
N SER A 110 18.60 0.50 -24.44
CA SER A 110 18.94 -0.91 -24.29
C SER A 110 20.25 -1.20 -25.01
N LEU A 111 21.35 -1.20 -24.25
CA LEU A 111 22.72 -1.28 -24.79
C LEU A 111 23.36 -2.66 -24.68
N GLY A 112 22.65 -3.65 -24.11
CA GLY A 112 23.23 -4.98 -23.83
C GLY A 112 24.42 -4.94 -22.86
N ILE A 113 24.57 -3.85 -22.10
CA ILE A 113 25.59 -3.70 -21.06
C ILE A 113 24.98 -3.99 -19.68
N PRO A 114 25.79 -4.42 -18.69
CA PRO A 114 25.32 -4.57 -17.33
C PRO A 114 24.77 -3.26 -16.77
N GLU A 115 23.76 -3.36 -15.91
CA GLU A 115 23.11 -2.20 -15.27
C GLU A 115 24.11 -1.32 -14.52
N GLU A 116 25.01 -1.90 -13.74
CA GLU A 116 26.07 -1.16 -13.04
C GLU A 116 26.96 -0.36 -13.99
N ALA A 117 27.25 -0.90 -15.18
CA ALA A 117 28.03 -0.18 -16.18
C ALA A 117 27.26 1.01 -16.77
N LEU A 118 25.93 0.90 -16.90
CA LEU A 118 25.09 2.04 -17.28
C LEU A 118 25.08 3.10 -16.17
N LEU A 119 24.91 2.69 -14.92
CA LEU A 119 24.93 3.58 -13.75
C LEU A 119 26.27 4.32 -13.64
N ASP A 120 27.41 3.65 -13.84
CA ASP A 120 28.74 4.25 -13.89
C ASP A 120 28.84 5.37 -14.95
N LYS A 121 28.29 5.12 -16.15
CA LYS A 121 28.33 6.11 -17.23
C LYS A 121 27.46 7.31 -16.94
N LEU A 122 26.29 7.10 -16.34
CA LEU A 122 25.40 8.19 -15.93
C LEU A 122 26.05 9.00 -14.80
N GLU A 123 26.60 8.36 -13.79
CA GLU A 123 27.30 9.04 -12.69
C GLU A 123 28.45 9.90 -13.21
N LEU A 124 29.34 9.34 -14.04
CA LEU A 124 30.46 10.07 -14.64
C LEU A 124 30.03 11.22 -15.56
N PHE A 125 28.82 11.15 -16.12
CA PHE A 125 28.27 12.22 -16.93
C PHE A 125 27.69 13.34 -16.06
N PHE A 126 26.90 12.97 -15.05
CA PHE A 126 26.22 13.92 -14.17
C PHE A 126 27.13 14.48 -13.07
N SER A 127 28.29 13.88 -12.80
CA SER A 127 29.32 14.46 -11.91
C SER A 127 30.02 15.69 -12.48
N LYS A 128 29.85 15.96 -13.78
CA LYS A 128 30.53 17.05 -14.48
C LYS A 128 29.70 18.33 -14.47
N THR A 129 30.25 19.38 -13.87
CA THR A 129 29.65 20.73 -13.84
C THR A 129 29.37 21.31 -15.22
N LYS A 130 30.20 21.01 -16.23
CA LYS A 130 29.94 21.39 -17.63
C LYS A 130 28.63 20.84 -18.21
N ASN A 131 28.16 19.72 -17.67
CA ASN A 131 26.89 19.10 -18.05
C ASN A 131 25.73 19.63 -17.19
N GLY A 132 25.97 20.59 -16.29
CA GLY A 132 24.98 21.13 -15.36
C GLY A 132 24.73 20.26 -14.13
N GLY A 133 25.51 19.20 -13.93
CA GLY A 133 25.44 18.36 -12.74
C GLY A 133 26.49 18.72 -11.68
N ALA A 134 26.60 17.88 -10.66
CA ALA A 134 27.51 18.03 -9.52
C ALA A 134 27.87 16.65 -8.97
N GLU A 135 28.69 16.60 -7.91
CA GLU A 135 29.03 15.35 -7.23
C GLU A 135 27.77 14.52 -6.92
N VAL A 136 27.78 13.27 -7.35
CA VAL A 136 26.68 12.32 -7.18
C VAL A 136 26.93 11.60 -5.85
N GLU A 137 25.97 11.71 -4.94
CA GLU A 137 26.00 11.04 -3.63
C GLU A 137 25.51 9.60 -3.74
N SER A 138 24.44 9.37 -4.52
CA SER A 138 23.90 8.02 -4.72
C SER A 138 23.22 7.86 -6.07
N ARG A 139 23.18 6.61 -6.54
CA ARG A 139 22.51 6.18 -7.77
C ARG A 139 21.71 4.92 -7.48
N LYS A 140 20.50 4.83 -8.03
CA LYS A 140 19.63 3.68 -7.85
C LYS A 140 18.85 3.41 -9.13
N PHE A 141 18.86 2.17 -9.59
CA PHE A 141 17.96 1.72 -10.65
C PHE A 141 16.60 1.37 -10.05
N LEU A 142 15.54 1.77 -10.73
CA LEU A 142 14.16 1.53 -10.35
C LEU A 142 13.59 0.44 -11.27
N ASP A 143 13.77 -0.82 -10.87
CA ASP A 143 13.42 -2.01 -11.67
C ASP A 143 11.95 -2.01 -12.13
N ASP A 144 11.07 -1.45 -11.32
CA ASP A 144 9.62 -1.36 -11.55
C ASP A 144 9.24 -0.40 -12.69
N THR A 145 10.14 0.52 -13.05
CA THR A 145 9.91 1.56 -14.05
C THR A 145 10.96 1.60 -15.16
N GLY A 146 12.11 0.92 -14.98
CA GLY A 146 13.25 1.01 -15.89
C GLY A 146 13.88 2.41 -15.90
N GLN A 147 13.79 3.14 -14.80
CA GLN A 147 14.32 4.49 -14.63
C GLN A 147 15.52 4.48 -13.68
N VAL A 148 16.36 5.51 -13.73
CA VAL A 148 17.47 5.69 -12.79
C VAL A 148 17.23 6.93 -11.95
N GLN A 149 17.27 6.77 -10.63
CA GLN A 149 17.32 7.88 -9.69
C GLN A 149 18.78 8.24 -9.41
N LEU A 150 19.13 9.50 -9.60
CA LEU A 150 20.42 10.06 -9.20
C LEU A 150 20.20 11.10 -8.11
N THR A 151 21.00 11.05 -7.05
CA THR A 151 21.00 12.01 -5.95
C THR A 151 22.33 12.71 -5.89
N PHE A 152 22.30 14.04 -5.87
CA PHE A 152 23.47 14.90 -5.80
C PHE A 152 23.80 15.30 -4.36
N ALA A 153 25.09 15.51 -4.09
CA ALA A 153 25.53 16.02 -2.80
C ALA A 153 25.05 17.46 -2.55
N GLN A 154 24.90 18.26 -3.61
CA GLN A 154 24.52 19.67 -3.55
C GLN A 154 23.04 19.91 -3.91
N ASP A 155 22.38 20.76 -3.14
CA ASP A 155 21.03 21.26 -3.42
C ASP A 155 20.96 22.17 -4.67
N GLY A 156 19.79 22.16 -5.33
CA GLY A 156 19.48 23.04 -6.46
C GLY A 156 19.94 22.52 -7.83
N VAL A 157 20.90 21.60 -7.85
CA VAL A 157 21.38 20.94 -9.08
C VAL A 157 20.23 20.19 -9.78
N ALA A 158 19.40 19.48 -9.01
CA ALA A 158 18.28 18.74 -9.57
C ALA A 158 17.26 19.65 -10.27
N GLU A 159 17.05 20.87 -9.76
CA GLU A 159 16.10 21.82 -10.36
C GLU A 159 16.61 22.33 -11.70
N LEU A 160 17.89 22.67 -11.79
CA LEU A 160 18.53 23.12 -13.02
C LEU A 160 18.50 22.03 -14.10
N LEU A 161 18.79 20.78 -13.71
CA LEU A 161 18.74 19.64 -14.62
C LEU A 161 17.30 19.33 -15.07
N THR A 162 16.33 19.41 -14.15
CA THR A 162 14.92 19.20 -14.46
C THR A 162 14.38 20.28 -15.41
N GLN A 163 14.79 21.54 -15.26
CA GLN A 163 14.40 22.64 -16.17
C GLN A 163 14.86 22.41 -17.61
N ARG A 164 15.98 21.70 -17.82
CA ARG A 164 16.44 21.33 -19.17
C ARG A 164 15.57 20.25 -19.81
N GLY A 165 15.00 19.35 -19.01
CA GLY A 165 14.07 18.31 -19.44
C GLY A 165 14.70 17.15 -20.23
N HIS A 166 15.60 17.42 -21.18
CA HIS A 166 16.30 16.40 -21.95
C HIS A 166 17.80 16.71 -22.04
N ILE A 167 18.61 15.66 -22.12
CA ILE A 167 20.07 15.78 -22.24
C ILE A 167 20.65 14.70 -23.14
N GLN A 168 21.64 15.05 -23.95
CA GLN A 168 22.37 14.08 -24.76
C GLN A 168 23.57 13.53 -23.99
N VAL A 169 23.61 12.20 -23.84
CA VAL A 169 24.69 11.47 -23.17
C VAL A 169 25.39 10.56 -24.17
N LEU A 170 26.72 10.56 -24.09
CA LEU A 170 27.57 9.62 -24.82
C LEU A 170 27.77 8.37 -23.97
N ILE A 171 27.21 7.24 -24.41
CA ILE A 171 27.36 5.95 -23.73
C ILE A 171 28.01 4.98 -24.72
N GLY A 172 29.25 4.58 -24.41
CA GLY A 172 30.07 3.81 -25.34
C GLY A 172 30.37 4.60 -26.61
N LYS A 173 29.88 4.13 -27.76
CA LYS A 173 30.04 4.78 -29.07
C LYS A 173 28.78 5.53 -29.55
N GLY A 174 27.67 5.40 -28.83
CA GLY A 174 26.39 6.00 -29.21
C GLY A 174 26.10 7.31 -28.48
N LYS A 175 25.32 8.18 -29.14
CA LYS A 175 24.68 9.36 -28.54
C LYS A 175 23.22 9.03 -28.27
N TYR A 176 22.80 9.23 -27.03
CA TYR A 176 21.43 8.95 -26.59
C TYR A 176 20.85 10.19 -25.95
N GLU A 177 19.60 10.51 -26.29
CA GLU A 177 18.83 11.53 -25.61
C GLU A 177 18.12 10.89 -24.42
N LEU A 178 18.41 11.39 -23.23
CA LEU A 178 17.81 10.95 -21.98
C LEU A 178 16.86 12.04 -21.49
N LYS A 179 15.75 11.63 -20.90
CA LYS A 179 14.80 12.55 -20.28
C LYS A 179 15.11 12.68 -18.78
N ILE A 180 15.12 13.91 -18.30
CA ILE A 180 15.30 14.29 -16.90
C ILE A 180 13.97 14.81 -16.36
N SER A 181 13.51 14.23 -15.27
CA SER A 181 12.28 14.63 -14.58
C SER A 181 12.54 14.79 -13.08
N PRO A 182 11.72 15.59 -12.37
CA PRO A 182 11.92 15.79 -10.94
C PRO A 182 11.63 14.51 -10.18
N CYS A 183 12.46 14.20 -9.18
CA CYS A 183 12.12 13.16 -8.22
C CYS A 183 11.11 13.73 -7.22
N MET A 184 9.96 13.08 -7.08
CA MET A 184 8.92 13.44 -6.10
C MET A 184 8.97 12.48 -4.91
N SER A 185 8.85 13.01 -3.70
CA SER A 185 8.60 12.22 -2.50
C SER A 185 7.16 12.47 -2.05
N GLY A 186 6.46 11.40 -1.71
CA GLY A 186 5.08 11.46 -1.23
C GLY A 186 5.02 11.12 0.25
N ASP A 187 4.35 11.97 1.02
CA ASP A 187 4.09 11.73 2.44
C ASP A 187 2.59 11.85 2.72
N ILE A 188 2.09 11.04 3.68
CA ILE A 188 0.70 11.14 4.11
C ILE A 188 0.60 12.39 4.97
N ALA A 189 -0.06 13.42 4.43
CA ALA A 189 -0.29 14.67 5.13
C ALA A 189 -1.46 14.56 6.10
N ASN A 190 -2.49 13.79 5.74
CA ASN A 190 -3.68 13.59 6.55
C ASN A 190 -4.33 12.24 6.25
N LEU A 191 -4.76 11.53 7.29
CA LEU A 191 -5.56 10.31 7.21
C LEU A 191 -6.69 10.40 8.23
N GLN A 192 -7.92 10.48 7.74
CA GLN A 192 -9.11 10.50 8.60
C GLN A 192 -9.71 9.11 8.66
N LEU A 193 -9.96 8.63 9.88
CA LEU A 193 -10.61 7.35 10.13
C LEU A 193 -12.05 7.58 10.60
N GLN A 194 -12.96 6.72 10.16
CA GLN A 194 -14.33 6.71 10.63
C GLN A 194 -14.72 5.31 11.11
N PRO A 195 -15.50 5.20 12.21
CA PRO A 195 -16.11 3.94 12.59
C PRO A 195 -17.03 3.42 11.49
N SER A 196 -16.83 2.17 11.10
CA SER A 196 -17.65 1.45 10.15
C SER A 196 -18.15 0.17 10.80
N ARG A 197 -19.47 0.01 10.84
CA ARG A 197 -20.11 -1.21 11.31
C ARG A 197 -19.87 -2.34 10.31
N CYS A 198 -19.45 -3.50 10.79
CA CYS A 198 -19.41 -4.73 10.01
C CYS A 198 -20.82 -5.33 9.98
N PRO A 199 -21.59 -5.21 8.88
CA PRO A 199 -23.02 -5.55 8.88
C PRO A 199 -23.28 -7.07 8.99
N ARG A 200 -22.25 -7.88 8.73
CA ARG A 200 -22.33 -9.34 8.69
C ARG A 200 -21.61 -10.04 9.83
N THR A 201 -20.90 -9.29 10.67
CA THR A 201 -20.02 -9.87 11.68
C THR A 201 -20.55 -9.56 13.07
N VAL A 202 -20.59 -10.59 13.91
CA VAL A 202 -21.03 -10.52 15.31
C VAL A 202 -19.85 -10.88 16.19
N LEU A 203 -19.64 -10.10 17.26
CA LEU A 203 -18.76 -10.45 18.34
C LEU A 203 -19.55 -11.26 19.36
N LEU A 204 -19.14 -12.49 19.60
CA LEU A 204 -19.60 -13.28 20.73
C LEU A 204 -18.60 -13.17 21.87
N SER A 205 -19.09 -12.92 23.07
CA SER A 205 -18.31 -12.86 24.31
C SER A 205 -18.93 -13.72 25.40
N GLY A 206 -18.15 -14.06 26.42
CA GLY A 206 -18.59 -14.97 27.50
C GLY A 206 -18.40 -16.45 27.17
N ILE A 207 -17.53 -16.75 26.20
CA ILE A 207 -17.12 -18.11 25.91
C ILE A 207 -16.15 -18.54 27.03
N PRO A 208 -16.48 -19.58 27.82
CA PRO A 208 -15.59 -20.05 28.87
C PRO A 208 -14.32 -20.62 28.25
N ASP A 209 -13.22 -20.51 28.98
CA ASP A 209 -11.95 -21.11 28.58
C ASP A 209 -12.06 -22.64 28.76
N VAL A 210 -12.34 -23.36 27.67
CA VAL A 210 -12.46 -24.82 27.68
C VAL A 210 -11.13 -25.44 27.31
N LEU A 211 -10.07 -25.09 28.05
CA LEU A 211 -8.88 -25.92 28.13
C LEU A 211 -9.11 -26.96 29.24
N GLY A 212 -9.99 -27.92 28.96
CA GLY A 212 -10.02 -29.16 29.74
C GLY A 212 -8.82 -30.01 29.34
N GLU A 213 -7.96 -30.38 30.30
CA GLU A 213 -6.98 -31.44 30.08
C GLU A 213 -7.73 -32.70 29.61
N GLU A 214 -7.29 -33.30 28.50
CA GLU A 214 -7.69 -34.67 28.17
C GLU A 214 -7.27 -35.57 29.35
N PRO A 215 -8.19 -36.30 29.99
CA PRO A 215 -7.80 -37.27 30.99
C PRO A 215 -7.01 -38.38 30.29
N MET A 216 -5.69 -38.45 30.56
CA MET A 216 -4.86 -39.61 30.22
C MET A 216 -5.31 -40.86 30.96
#